data_AF-A0AAD8FLP5-F1
#
_entry.id   AF-A0AAD8FLP5-F1
#
_cell.length_a   1.000
_cell.length_b   1.000
_cell.length_c   1.000
_cell.angle_alpha   90.00
_cell.angle_beta   90.00
_cell.angle_gamma   90.00
#
_symmetry.space_group_name_H-M   'P 1'
#
loop_
_entity.id
_entity.type
_entity.pdbx_description
1 polymer ?
#
loop_
_entity_poly.entity_id
_entity_poly.type
_entity_poly.pdbx_seq_one_letter_code
_entity_poly.pdbx_strand_id
1 'polypeptide(L)' 'KSSHLYTVKTLEKFMILQEKFRLDGVVWVALNDMATESVFRWVHDNTICNQTCQSMIFQA' A
#
# COMPACT_ATOMS: atom_id res chain seq x y z
N LYS A 1 -0.72 -20.09 -9.63
CA LYS A 1 -1.14 -18.99 -8.73
C LYS A 1 -0.13 -17.86 -8.91
N SER A 2 -0.55 -16.69 -9.40
CA SER A 2 0.30 -15.51 -9.66
C SER A 2 -0.34 -14.24 -9.09
N SER A 3 -0.76 -14.29 -7.83
CA SER A 3 -1.40 -13.17 -7.13
C SER A 3 -0.43 -12.55 -6.14
N HIS A 4 -0.43 -11.22 -6.07
CA HIS A 4 0.33 -10.44 -5.10
C HIS A 4 -0.63 -9.64 -4.21
N LEU A 5 -0.12 -9.18 -3.06
CA LEU A 5 -0.83 -8.21 -2.22
C LEU A 5 -1.17 -6.95 -3.03
N TYR A 6 -2.21 -6.24 -2.60
CA TYR A 6 -2.73 -5.09 -3.34
C TYR A 6 -1.79 -3.87 -3.22
N THR A 7 -1.52 -3.20 -4.35
CA THR A 7 -0.65 -2.02 -4.42
C THR A 7 -1.49 -0.75 -4.49
N VAL A 8 -1.32 0.15 -3.52
CA VAL A 8 -2.12 1.38 -3.37
C VAL A 8 -1.25 2.61 -3.66
N LYS A 9 -1.13 2.98 -4.95
CA LYS A 9 -0.30 4.11 -5.40
C LYS A 9 -1.08 5.32 -5.88
N THR A 10 -2.38 5.18 -6.06
CA THR A 10 -3.26 6.22 -6.60
C THR A 10 -4.44 6.41 -5.68
N LEU A 11 -5.02 7.62 -5.72
CA LEU A 11 -6.23 7.94 -4.95
C LEU A 11 -7.39 7.00 -5.33
N GLU A 12 -7.55 6.70 -6.62
CA GLU A 12 -8.56 5.76 -7.11
C GLU A 12 -8.40 4.37 -6.47
N LYS A 13 -7.18 3.82 -6.44
CA LYS A 13 -6.94 2.52 -5.81
C LYS A 13 -7.18 2.55 -4.30
N PHE A 14 -6.91 3.68 -3.65
CA PHE A 14 -7.21 3.89 -2.24
C PHE A 14 -8.73 3.93 -2.01
N MET A 15 -9.49 4.66 -2.85
CA MET A 15 -10.95 4.70 -2.78
C MET A 15 -11.57 3.32 -2.98
N ILE A 16 -11.08 2.53 -3.95
CA ILE A 16 -11.53 1.14 -4.16
C ILE A 16 -11.24 0.29 -2.91
N LEU A 17 -10.08 0.45 -2.30
CA LEU A 17 -9.72 -0.27 -1.07
C LEU A 17 -10.70 0.10 0.06
N GLN A 18 -10.96 1.40 0.25
CA GLN A 18 -11.89 1.91 1.26
C GLN A 18 -13.33 1.45 1.02
N GLU A 19 -13.80 1.42 -0.23
CA GLU A 19 -15.16 0.98 -0.56
C GLU A 19 -15.34 -0.51 -0.34
N LYS A 20 -14.39 -1.32 -0.84
CA LYS A 20 -14.55 -2.79 -0.88
C LYS A 20 -14.21 -3.48 0.43
N PHE A 21 -13.30 -2.93 1.22
CA PHE A 21 -12.82 -3.57 2.44
C PHE A 21 -13.19 -2.81 3.72
N ARG A 22 -14.10 -1.83 3.63
CA ARG A 22 -14.57 -1.02 4.77
C ARG A 22 -15.04 -1.85 5.96
N LEU A 23 -15.62 -3.03 5.68
CA LEU A 23 -16.23 -3.91 6.69
C LEU A 23 -15.23 -4.89 7.30
N ASP A 24 -14.07 -5.11 6.67
CA ASP A 24 -13.09 -6.13 7.07
C ASP A 24 -12.11 -5.62 8.14
N GLY A 25 -12.20 -4.34 8.51
CA GLY A 25 -11.44 -3.71 9.59
C GLY A 25 -9.98 -3.41 9.21
N VAL A 26 -9.18 -4.43 8.91
CA VAL A 26 -7.74 -4.30 8.62
C VAL A 26 -7.37 -5.11 7.38
N VAL A 27 -6.70 -4.47 6.42
CA VAL A 27 -6.25 -5.10 5.18
C VAL A 27 -4.75 -4.98 5.03
N TRP A 28 -4.09 -6.09 4.74
CA TRP A 28 -2.69 -6.10 4.35
C TRP A 28 -2.52 -5.62 2.91
N VAL A 29 -1.64 -4.64 2.72
CA VAL A 29 -1.23 -4.12 1.39
C VAL A 29 0.20 -4.52 1.08
N ALA A 30 0.60 -4.38 -0.19
CA ALA A 30 1.92 -4.74 -0.69
C ALA A 30 3.05 -3.75 -0.33
N LEU A 31 2.99 -3.13 0.85
CA LEU A 31 3.99 -2.16 1.32
C LEU A 31 4.75 -2.73 2.52
N ASN A 32 6.07 -2.72 2.45
CA ASN A 32 6.93 -3.10 3.58
C ASN A 32 8.32 -2.46 3.43
N ASP A 33 9.11 -2.55 4.49
CA ASP A 33 10.50 -2.10 4.58
C ASP A 33 11.46 -3.27 4.89
N MET A 34 11.07 -4.51 4.58
CA MET A 34 11.87 -5.73 4.89
C MET A 34 13.30 -5.68 4.34
N ALA A 35 13.54 -4.97 3.23
CA ALA A 35 14.86 -4.86 2.63
C ALA A 35 15.76 -3.85 3.37
N THR A 36 15.18 -2.80 3.95
CA THR A 36 15.88 -1.74 4.67
C THR A 36 14.88 -1.05 5.56
N GLU A 37 15.06 -1.18 6.88
CA GLU A 37 14.22 -0.57 7.91
C GLU A 37 13.95 0.91 7.60
N SER A 38 12.71 1.35 7.78
CA SER A 38 12.26 2.73 7.49
C SER A 38 12.29 3.14 6.00
N VAL A 39 12.63 2.24 5.07
CA VAL A 39 12.55 2.48 3.62
C VAL A 39 11.45 1.63 3.01
N PHE A 40 10.22 2.17 3.02
CA PHE A 40 9.04 1.48 2.51
C PHE A 40 9.04 1.35 0.99
N ARG A 41 8.84 0.12 0.50
CA ARG A 41 8.82 -0.25 -0.92
C ARG A 41 7.59 -1.07 -1.25
N TRP A 42 7.09 -0.87 -2.47
CA TRP A 42 6.03 -1.71 -3.02
C TRP A 42 6.60 -3.03 -3.54
N VAL A 43 6.05 -4.15 -3.07
CA VAL A 43 6.54 -5.51 -3.42
C VAL A 43 6.52 -5.76 -4.93
N HIS A 44 5.58 -5.14 -5.65
CA HIS A 44 5.40 -5.40 -7.08
C HIS A 44 6.57 -4.92 -7.95
N ASP A 45 7.14 -3.75 -7.65
CA ASP A 45 8.12 -3.09 -8.54
C ASP A 45 9.29 -2.42 -7.80
N ASN A 46 9.42 -2.63 -6.49
CA ASN A 46 10.47 -2.07 -5.63
C ASN A 46 10.55 -0.53 -5.59
N THR A 47 9.57 0.17 -6.13
CA THR A 47 9.50 1.62 -6.05
C THR A 47 9.34 2.08 -4.59
N ILE A 48 10.05 3.15 -4.24
CA ILE A 48 10.04 3.72 -2.89
C ILE A 48 8.74 4.51 -2.69
N CYS A 49 8.04 4.25 -1.59
CA CYS A 49 6.94 5.08 -1.14
C CYS A 49 7.51 6.36 -0.54
N ASN A 50 7.61 7.40 -1.36
CA ASN A 50 8.10 8.73 -0.97
C ASN A 50 7.13 9.46 -0.03
N GLN A 51 7.46 10.69 0.37
CA GLN A 51 6.66 11.48 1.31
C GLN A 51 5.18 11.61 0.90
N THR A 52 4.89 11.84 -0.38
CA THR A 52 3.51 11.94 -0.88
C THR A 52 2.74 10.63 -0.70
N CYS A 53 3.37 9.51 -1.05
CA CYS A 53 2.80 8.18 -0.84
C CYS A 53 2.57 7.89 0.65
N GLN A 54 3.54 8.21 1.51
CA GLN A 54 3.43 8.01 2.96
C GLN A 54 2.31 8.85 3.58
N SER A 55 2.15 10.10 3.18
CA SER A 55 1.02 10.92 3.62
C SER A 55 -0.32 10.32 3.20
N MET A 56 -0.43 9.77 2.00
CA MET A 56 -1.67 9.11 1.55
C MET A 56 -1.99 7.81 2.31
N ILE A 57 -0.98 7.07 2.79
CA ILE A 57 -1.18 5.76 3.41
C ILE A 57 -1.26 5.83 4.93
N PHE A 58 -0.43 6.65 5.57
CA PHE A 58 -0.29 6.71 7.02
C PHE A 58 -1.02 7.89 7.67
N GLN A 59 -1.44 8.89 6.89
CA GLN A 59 -2.16 10.07 7.40
C GLN A 59 -3.61 10.14 6.89
N ALA A 60 -4.11 9.05 6.29
CA ALA A 60 -5.49 8.93 5.82
C ALA A 60 -6.47 8.59 6.94
#